data_AF-A0A519M8N5-F1
#
_entry.id   AF-A0A519M8N5-F1
#
_cell.length_a   1.000
_cell.length_b   1.000
_cell.length_c   1.000
_cell.angle_alpha   90.00
_cell.angle_beta   90.00
_cell.angle_gamma   90.00
#
_symmetry.space_group_name_H-M   'P 1'
#
loop_
_entity.id
_entity.type
_entity.pdbx_description
1 polymer ?
#
loop_
_entity_poly.entity_id
_entity_poly.type
_entity_poly.pdbx_seq_one_letter_code
_entity_poly.pdbx_strand_id
1 'polypeptide(L)' 'LDMVRVLVEGHEAVARTARSLFPVADKASDEPTADLLTQRLTVHEQTAWMLRSLLED' A
#
# COMPACT_ATOMS: atom_id res chain seq x y z
N LEU A 1 -11.24 13.20 13.40
CA LEU A 1 -9.79 12.92 13.16
C LEU A 1 -9.45 13.08 11.67
N ASP A 2 -9.60 14.29 11.11
CA ASP A 2 -9.50 14.46 9.65
C ASP A 2 -8.10 14.21 9.07
N MET A 3 -7.04 14.54 9.80
CA MET A 3 -5.68 14.20 9.36
C MET A 3 -5.45 12.68 9.30
N VAL A 4 -6.02 11.91 10.23
CA VAL A 4 -5.88 10.43 10.23
C VAL A 4 -6.60 9.84 9.03
N ARG A 5 -7.79 10.35 8.67
CA ARG A 5 -8.50 9.95 7.45
C ARG A 5 -7.67 10.20 6.19
N VAL A 6 -7.05 11.37 6.07
CA VAL A 6 -6.16 11.69 4.93
C VAL A 6 -4.97 10.72 4.86
N LEU A 7 -4.38 10.35 6.00
CA LEU A 7 -3.29 9.37 6.03
C LEU A 7 -3.77 7.98 5.61
N VAL A 8 -4.92 7.51 6.09
CA VAL A 8 -5.51 6.22 5.64
C VAL A 8 -5.65 6.21 4.13
N GLU A 9 -6.31 7.22 3.56
CA GLU A 9 -6.53 7.34 2.11
C GLU A 9 -5.21 7.36 1.33
N GLY A 10 -4.20 8.07 1.85
CA GLY A 10 -2.86 8.12 1.25
C GLY A 10 -2.16 6.76 1.23
N HIS A 11 -2.18 6.03 2.35
CA HIS A 11 -1.59 4.69 2.43
C HIS A 11 -2.31 3.70 1.50
N GLU A 12 -3.64 3.74 1.44
CA GLU A 12 -4.41 2.90 0.52
C GLU A 12 -4.17 3.25 -0.95
N ALA A 13 -3.98 4.53 -1.28
CA ALA A 13 -3.63 4.96 -2.63
C ALA A 13 -2.29 4.39 -3.07
N VAL A 14 -1.27 4.43 -2.22
CA VAL A 14 0.04 3.81 -2.52
C VAL A 14 -0.10 2.30 -2.70
N ALA A 15 -0.87 1.63 -1.85
CA ALA A 15 -1.09 0.19 -1.97
C ALA A 15 -1.81 -0.18 -3.29
N ARG A 16 -2.82 0.59 -3.71
CA ARG A 16 -3.48 0.39 -5.02
C ARG A 16 -2.50 0.54 -6.18
N THR A 17 -1.68 1.59 -6.15
CA THR A 17 -0.65 1.82 -7.19
C THR A 17 0.36 0.68 -7.22
N ALA A 18 0.86 0.23 -6.07
CA ALA A 18 1.79 -0.89 -5.99
C ALA A 18 1.19 -2.17 -6.57
N ARG A 19 -0.08 -2.50 -6.26
CA ARG A 19 -0.78 -3.65 -6.86
C ARG A 19 -0.89 -3.55 -8.38
N SER A 20 -1.14 -2.35 -8.91
CA SER A 20 -1.26 -2.13 -10.35
C SER A 20 0.05 -2.30 -11.12
N LEU A 21 1.20 -2.23 -10.43
CA LEU A 21 2.53 -2.39 -11.02
C LEU A 21 2.99 -3.85 -11.14
N PHE A 22 2.44 -4.77 -10.35
CA PHE A 22 2.83 -6.19 -10.41
C PHE A 22 2.72 -6.80 -11.82
N PRO A 23 1.62 -6.59 -12.58
CA PRO A 23 1.55 -7.09 -13.95
C PRO A 23 2.64 -6.54 -14.88
N VAL A 24 3.12 -5.33 -14.62
CA VAL A 24 4.20 -4.70 -15.41
C VAL A 24 5.55 -5.33 -15.05
N ALA A 25 5.83 -5.51 -13.77
CA ALA A 25 7.05 -6.17 -13.29
C ALA A 25 7.11 -7.63 -13.75
N ASP A 26 5.99 -8.35 -13.67
CA ASP A 26 5.86 -9.74 -14.12
C ASP A 26 6.12 -9.87 -15.64
N LYS A 27 5.51 -8.99 -16.45
CA LYS A 27 5.73 -8.95 -17.91
C LYS A 27 7.20 -8.69 -18.28
N ALA A 28 7.92 -7.96 -17.45
CA ALA A 28 9.34 -7.67 -17.65
C ALA A 28 10.27 -8.74 -17.05
N SER A 29 9.72 -9.75 -16.36
CA SER A 29 10.50 -10.69 -15.54
C SER A 29 11.44 -9.96 -14.56
N ASP A 30 10.96 -8.88 -13.95
CA ASP A 30 11.71 -8.07 -12.99
C ASP A 30 11.35 -8.50 -11.56
N GLU A 31 11.95 -9.61 -11.11
CA GLU A 31 11.72 -10.12 -9.76
C GLU A 31 12.16 -9.16 -8.65
N PRO A 32 13.29 -8.42 -8.76
CA PRO A 32 13.67 -7.43 -7.74
C PRO A 32 12.61 -6.34 -7.54
N THR A 33 12.03 -5.82 -8.62
CA THR A 33 10.95 -4.83 -8.51
C THR A 33 9.70 -5.44 -7.87
N ALA A 34 9.32 -6.67 -8.25
CA ALA A 34 8.18 -7.35 -7.64
C ALA A 34 8.36 -7.58 -6.13
N ASP A 35 9.57 -7.92 -5.69
CA ASP A 35 9.89 -8.07 -4.26
C ASP A 35 9.78 -6.73 -3.52
N LEU A 36 10.35 -5.65 -4.07
CA LEU A 36 10.22 -4.30 -3.50
C LEU A 36 8.76 -3.86 -3.37
N LEU A 37 7.92 -4.15 -4.36
CA LEU A 37 6.49 -3.86 -4.32
C LEU A 37 5.79 -4.65 -3.19
N THR A 38 6.17 -5.91 -2.97
CA THR A 38 5.63 -6.77 -1.91
C THR A 38 5.94 -6.19 -0.52
N GLN A 39 7.20 -5.80 -0.30
CA GLN A 39 7.63 -5.17 0.95
C GLN A 39 6.88 -3.86 1.20
N ARG A 40 6.73 -3.02 0.14
CA ARG A 40 5.98 -1.76 0.24
C ARG A 40 4.51 -1.99 0.56
N LEU A 41 3.86 -2.95 -0.08
CA LEU A 41 2.48 -3.30 0.22
C LEU A 41 2.28 -3.67 1.68
N THR A 42 3.16 -4.51 2.21
CA THR A 42 3.10 -4.96 3.62
C THR A 42 3.06 -3.77 4.57
N VAL A 43 3.98 -2.81 4.42
CA VAL A 43 4.06 -1.64 5.29
C VAL A 43 2.84 -0.72 5.14
N HIS A 44 2.42 -0.43 3.90
CA HIS A 44 1.32 0.49 3.66
C HIS A 44 -0.04 -0.09 4.10
N GLU A 45 -0.26 -1.38 3.90
CA GLU A 45 -1.49 -2.07 4.32
C GLU A 45 -1.58 -2.19 5.85
N GLN A 46 -0.50 -2.61 6.51
CA GLN A 46 -0.46 -2.66 7.98
C GLN A 46 -0.70 -1.28 8.59
N THR A 47 -0.07 -0.24 8.04
CA THR A 47 -0.25 1.13 8.53
C THR A 47 -1.67 1.63 8.29
N ALA A 48 -2.24 1.43 7.10
CA ALA A 48 -3.63 1.77 6.81
C ALA A 48 -4.60 1.06 7.77
N TRP A 49 -4.36 -0.22 8.06
CA TRP A 49 -5.17 -0.98 9.02
C TRP A 49 -5.11 -0.40 10.43
N MET A 50 -3.91 -0.13 10.95
CA MET A 50 -3.75 0.49 12.28
C MET A 50 -4.38 1.88 12.37
N LEU A 51 -4.28 2.68 11.31
CA LEU A 51 -4.90 4.01 11.28
C LEU A 51 -6.42 3.93 11.18
N ARG A 52 -6.98 2.93 10.47
CA ARG A 52 -8.43 2.69 10.43
C ARG A 52 -8.97 2.31 11.80
N SER A 53 -8.27 1.46 12.57
CA SER A 53 -8.74 1.13 13.93
C SER A 53 -8.79 2.34 14.87
N LEU A 54 -8.00 3.40 14.61
CA LEU A 54 -8.09 4.65 15.37
C LEU A 54 -9.29 5.53 14.96
N LEU A 55 -9.98 5.20 13.88
CA LEU A 55 -11.18 5.87 13.38
C LEU A 55 -12.46 5.09 13.69
N GLU A 56 -12.35 3.88 14.22
CA GLU A 56 -13.49 2.99 14.53
C GLU A 56 -14.12 3.27 15.91
N ASP A 57 -13.67 4.32 16.61
CA ASP A 57 -14.25 4.90 17.84
C ASP A 57 -14.72 6.35 17.64
#